data_AF-A0A5E4HVX7-F1
#
_entry.id   AF-A0A5E4HVX7-F1
#
_cell.length_a   1.000
_cell.length_b   1.000
_cell.length_c   1.000
_cell.angle_alpha   90.00
_cell.angle_beta   90.00
_cell.angle_gamma   90.00
#
_symmetry.space_group_name_H-M   'P 1'
#
loop_
_entity.id
_entity.type
_entity.pdbx_description
1 polymer ?
#
loop_
_entity_poly.entity_id
_entity_poly.type
_entity_poly.pdbx_seq_one_letter_code
_entity_poly.pdbx_strand_id
1 'polypeptide(L)' 'MIITKHAFFRMQQRGIDENVVASAILNPDEASESFGKRRLARKIIGDKTLEVVYIKEDDIIVITVYWLEEV' A
#
# COMPACT_ATOMS: atom_id res chain seq x y z
N MET A 1 5.29 0.46 11.75
CA MET A 1 5.10 0.14 10.31
C MET A 1 6.45 -0.30 9.77
N ILE A 2 6.49 -1.43 9.06
CA ILE A 2 7.71 -2.04 8.53
C ILE A 2 7.54 -2.11 7.01
N ILE A 3 8.43 -1.45 6.27
CA ILE A 3 8.44 -1.49 4.81
C ILE A 3 9.45 -2.57 4.36
N THR A 4 8.96 -3.59 3.65
CA THR A 4 9.84 -4.62 3.10
C THR A 4 10.76 -4.06 2.02
N LYS A 5 11.91 -4.70 1.78
CA LYS A 5 12.82 -4.31 0.68
C LYS A 5 12.10 -4.27 -0.68
N HIS A 6 11.17 -5.20 -0.91
CA HIS A 6 10.37 -5.23 -2.13
C HIS A 6 9.47 -4.00 -2.25
N ALA A 7 8.69 -3.69 -1.22
CA ALA A 7 7.84 -2.50 -1.19
C ALA A 7 8.66 -1.22 -1.36
N PHE A 8 9.78 -1.09 -0.64
CA PHE A 8 10.66 0.08 -0.72
C PHE A 8 11.20 0.31 -2.15
N PHE A 9 11.60 -0.77 -2.83
CA PHE A 9 12.06 -0.67 -4.21
C PHE A 9 10.93 -0.24 -5.16
N ARG A 10 9.71 -0.77 -4.99
CA ARG A 10 8.53 -0.32 -5.76
C ARG A 10 8.20 1.15 -5.51
N MET A 11 8.31 1.60 -4.26
CA MET A 11 8.12 3.00 -3.88
C MET A 11 9.08 3.91 -4.63
N GLN A 12 10.39 3.60 -4.61
CA GLN A 12 11.39 4.39 -5.33
C GLN A 12 11.16 4.41 -6.84
N GLN A 13 10.84 3.26 -7.45
CA GLN A 13 10.61 3.18 -8.89
C GLN A 13 9.40 4.01 -9.36
N ARG A 14 8.40 4.17 -8.49
CA ARG A 14 7.10 4.76 -8.84
C ARG A 14 6.86 6.13 -8.20
N GLY A 15 7.87 6.68 -7.51
CA GLY A 15 7.76 7.96 -6.81
C GLY A 15 6.68 7.96 -5.74
N ILE A 16 6.53 6.87 -4.98
CA ILE A 16 5.52 6.74 -3.92
C ILE A 16 6.19 7.03 -2.58
N ASP A 17 5.78 8.13 -1.93
CA ASP A 17 6.28 8.49 -0.61
C ASP A 17 5.69 7.63 0.51
N GLU A 18 6.48 7.41 1.56
CA GLU A 18 6.04 6.66 2.75
C GLU A 18 4.81 7.25 3.42
N ASN A 19 4.70 8.59 3.46
CA ASN A 19 3.53 9.28 4.01
C ASN A 19 2.24 8.92 3.27
N VAL A 20 2.34 8.72 1.96
CA VAL A 20 1.21 8.35 1.11
C VAL A 20 0.80 6.90 1.38
N VAL A 21 1.77 6.00 1.52
CA VAL A 21 1.53 4.60 1.92
C VAL A 21 0.87 4.53 3.30
N ALA A 22 1.40 5.28 4.27
CA ALA A 22 0.83 5.35 5.61
C ALA A 22 -0.60 5.88 5.58
N SER A 23 -0.87 6.95 4.82
CA SER A 23 -2.22 7.48 4.65
C SER A 23 -3.18 6.47 4.01
N ALA A 24 -2.72 5.68 3.05
CA ALA A 24 -3.53 4.64 2.42
C ALA A 24 -3.91 3.55 3.42
N ILE A 25 -3.00 3.15 4.31
CA ILE A 25 -3.28 2.12 5.32
C ILE A 25 -4.15 2.65 6.47
N LEU A 26 -3.93 3.88 6.92
CA LEU A 26 -4.61 4.46 8.08
C LEU A 26 -6.01 4.99 7.74
N ASN A 27 -6.16 5.63 6.58
CA ASN A 27 -7.42 6.22 6.11
C ASN A 27 -7.70 5.80 4.66
N PRO A 28 -7.90 4.49 4.39
CA PRO A 28 -8.22 4.01 3.05
C PRO A 28 -9.56 4.52 2.57
N ASP A 29 -9.69 4.73 1.26
CA ASP A 29 -10.99 4.94 0.62
C ASP A 29 -11.69 3.59 0.36
N GLU A 30 -10.90 2.54 0.12
CA GLU A 30 -11.36 1.15 0.07
C GLU A 30 -10.38 0.25 0.83
N ALA A 31 -10.89 -0.68 1.62
CA ALA A 31 -10.08 -1.71 2.25
C ALA A 31 -10.76 -3.08 2.13
N SER A 32 -9.97 -4.11 1.84
CA SER A 32 -10.46 -5.47 1.76
C SER A 32 -9.47 -6.45 2.38
N GLU A 33 -9.99 -7.56 2.90
CA GLU A 33 -9.16 -8.68 3.31
C GLU A 33 -8.85 -9.56 2.10
N SER A 34 -7.61 -10.00 2.01
CA SER A 34 -7.09 -10.86 0.94
C SER A 34 -6.58 -12.18 1.53
N PHE A 35 -6.20 -13.10 0.65
CA PHE A 35 -5.81 -14.45 1.03
C PHE A 35 -4.56 -14.45 1.93
N GLY A 36 -4.57 -15.29 2.98
CA GLY A 36 -3.40 -15.52 3.84
C GLY A 36 -3.00 -14.33 4.72
N LYS A 37 -3.96 -13.76 5.48
CA LYS A 37 -3.79 -12.61 6.41
C LYS A 37 -3.39 -11.28 5.75
N ARG A 38 -3.36 -11.23 4.43
CA ARG A 38 -3.05 -10.01 3.69
C ARG A 38 -4.27 -9.10 3.68
N ARG A 39 -4.02 -7.81 3.69
CA ARG A 39 -4.99 -6.76 3.56
C ARG A 39 -4.60 -5.88 2.39
N LEU A 40 -5.61 -5.41 1.69
CA LEU A 40 -5.52 -4.44 0.61
C LEU A 40 -6.10 -3.14 1.15
N ALA A 41 -5.35 -2.07 1.00
CA ALA A 41 -5.84 -0.71 1.22
C ALA A 41 -5.64 0.08 -0.06
N ARG A 42 -6.69 0.76 -0.50
CA ARG A 42 -6.65 1.65 -1.66
C ARG A 42 -6.91 3.07 -1.23
N LYS A 43 -6.18 3.99 -1.85
CA LYS A 43 -6.31 5.42 -1.66
C LYS A 43 -6.38 6.11 -3.01
N ILE A 44 -7.39 6.95 -3.20
CA ILE A 44 -7.55 7.80 -4.37
C ILE A 44 -6.78 9.10 -4.10
N ILE A 45 -5.85 9.43 -4.99
CA ILE A 45 -4.93 10.54 -4.90
C ILE A 45 -4.95 11.27 -6.24
N GLY A 46 -5.76 12.34 -6.29
CA GLY A 46 -6.04 13.03 -7.54
C GLY A 46 -6.79 12.12 -8.50
N ASP A 47 -6.20 11.88 -9.67
CA ASP A 47 -6.69 10.96 -10.69
C ASP A 47 -6.26 9.51 -10.45
N LYS A 48 -5.30 9.26 -9.54
CA LYS A 48 -4.69 7.94 -9.36
C LYS A 48 -5.21 7.16 -8.18
N THR A 49 -5.24 5.84 -8.31
CA THR A 49 -5.50 4.93 -7.18
C THR A 49 -4.23 4.20 -6.76
N LEU A 50 -3.75 4.47 -5.55
CA LEU A 50 -2.67 3.71 -4.90
C LEU A 50 -3.26 2.46 -4.24
N GLU A 51 -2.72 1.28 -4.56
CA GLU A 51 -3.00 0.05 -3.84
C GLU A 51 -1.81 -0.37 -2.99
N VAL A 52 -2.08 -0.68 -1.71
CA VAL A 52 -1.10 -1.10 -0.72
C VAL A 52 -1.49 -2.48 -0.21
N VAL A 53 -0.59 -3.44 -0.39
CA VAL A 53 -0.74 -4.79 0.16
C VAL A 53 0.08 -4.89 1.44
N TYR A 54 -0.57 -5.19 2.55
CA TYR A 54 0.10 -5.28 3.85
C TYR A 54 -0.46 -6.43 4.70
N ILE A 55 0.29 -6.82 5.71
CA ILE A 55 -0.20 -7.69 6.79
C ILE A 55 -0.38 -6.81 8.04
N LYS A 56 -1.45 -7.05 8.78
CA LYS A 56 -1.72 -6.41 10.07
C LYS A 56 -1.84 -7.50 11.14
N GLU A 57 -0.76 -7.69 11.89
CA GLU A 57 -0.75 -8.46 13.14
C GLU A 57 -0.52 -7.48 14.29
N ASP A 58 0.58 -7.60 15.04
CA ASP A 58 0.99 -6.57 16.02
C ASP A 58 1.57 -5.33 15.33
N ASP A 59 2.29 -5.54 14.24
CA ASP A 59 2.83 -4.52 13.36
C ASP A 59 2.15 -4.51 11.98
N ILE A 60 2.25 -3.36 11.30
CA ILE A 60 1.88 -3.22 9.89
C ILE A 60 3.12 -3.54 9.04
N ILE A 61 3.06 -4.61 8.25
CA ILE A 61 4.14 -5.03 7.34
C ILE A 61 3.70 -4.78 5.90
N VAL A 62 4.33 -3.81 5.22
CA VAL A 62 4.02 -3.46 3.83
C VAL A 62 4.77 -4.41 2.89
N ILE A 63 4.01 -5.21 2.15
CA ILE A 63 4.53 -6.23 1.22
C ILE A 63 4.83 -5.60 -0.14
N THR A 64 3.88 -4.86 -0.71
CA THR A 64 4.04 -4.21 -2.01
C THR A 64 3.12 -3.00 -2.14
N VAL A 65 3.48 -2.09 -3.05
CA VAL A 65 2.71 -0.89 -3.40
C VAL A 65 2.76 -0.65 -4.91
N TYR A 66 1.66 -0.19 -5.49
CA TYR A 66 1.58 0.17 -6.91
C TYR A 66 0.36 1.04 -7.22
N TRP A 67 0.44 1.77 -8.33
CA TRP A 67 -0.70 2.48 -8.92
C TRP A 67 -1.53 1.50 -9.75
N LEU A 68 -2.86 1.53 -9.62
CA LEU A 68 -3.76 0.60 -10.34
C LEU A 68 -3.96 0.91 -11.83
N GLU A 69 -3.71 2.15 -12.25
CA GLU A 69 -4.02 2.62 -13.61
C GLU A 69 -2.87 2.42 -14.61
N GLU A 70 -1.79 1.76 -14.20
CA GLU A 70 -0.72 1.40 -15.13
C GLU A 70 -1.03 0.05 -15.80
N VAL A 71 -1.43 0.12 -17.07
CA VAL A 71 -1.54 -1.01 -18.02
C VAL A 71 -0.21 -1.26 -18.72
#